data_AF-A0A812LK08-F1
#
_entry.id   AF-A0A812LK08-F1
#
_cell.length_a   1.000
_cell.length_b   1.000
_cell.length_c   1.000
_cell.angle_alpha   90.00
_cell.angle_beta   90.00
_cell.angle_gamma   90.00
#
_symmetry.space_group_name_H-M   'P 1'
#
loop_
_entity.id
_entity.type
_entity.pdbx_description
1 polymer ?
#
loop_
_entity_poly.entity_id
_entity_poly.type
_entity_poly.pdbx_seq_one_letter_code
_entity_poly.pdbx_strand_id
1 'polypeptide(L)'
;ETTSDLCVELLRPLTEEARCSAWEGLNKGLELQPSARTEFAVSAKYVGKPTVMVSHSWASPYSQLMAILKRYDENTNRNNFFWIDVFSMNQHDFANLSGAKFSDVHRSASVYDTMLVALTRSIKVPGRMLLALTPHEQPSLLSRAWCLYEIYIAWTVGAEVCCGFVPEAEQSVKRSLLRDDVLINQMLDSVDAEKSRATVESDRAMIMELIAAAGISNFNSFVRKQLQASLRMLAVTTLLKIRTADSTNVEAAAVTADPSSPNSLATRSQFLHADALFHSEEEAPSEADLYALVESIEPLSFQANVGDLGSFSV
;
A
#
# COMPACT_ATOMS: atom_id res chain seq x y z
N GLU A 1 -16.49 -1.99 -8.97
CA GLU A 1 -15.98 -0.64 -9.25
C GLU A 1 -14.51 -0.53 -8.85
N THR A 2 -13.69 -0.10 -9.79
CA THR A 2 -12.28 0.26 -9.62
C THR A 2 -12.14 1.72 -9.21
N THR A 3 -10.94 2.17 -8.82
CA THR A 3 -10.73 3.61 -8.60
C THR A 3 -10.81 4.43 -9.89
N SER A 4 -10.56 3.82 -11.05
CA SER A 4 -10.85 4.40 -12.36
C SER A 4 -12.35 4.64 -12.55
N ASP A 5 -13.19 3.65 -12.25
CA ASP A 5 -14.65 3.77 -12.38
C ASP A 5 -15.17 4.88 -11.46
N LEU A 6 -14.70 4.90 -10.20
CA LEU A 6 -15.02 5.96 -9.23
C LEU A 6 -14.64 7.36 -9.75
N CYS A 7 -13.45 7.50 -10.33
CA CYS A 7 -12.99 8.76 -10.92
C CYS A 7 -13.91 9.19 -12.06
N VAL A 8 -14.23 8.26 -12.97
CA VAL A 8 -14.98 8.50 -14.20
C VAL A 8 -16.45 8.82 -13.92
N GLU A 9 -17.09 8.04 -13.06
CA GLU A 9 -18.54 8.00 -12.87
C GLU A 9 -19.01 8.91 -11.73
N LEU A 10 -18.15 9.19 -10.74
CA LEU A 10 -18.51 10.01 -9.58
C LEU A 10 -17.70 11.30 -9.51
N LEU A 11 -16.37 11.22 -9.44
CA LEU A 11 -15.55 12.38 -9.07
C LEU A 11 -15.48 13.45 -10.17
N ARG A 12 -15.33 13.05 -11.44
CA ARG A 12 -15.34 14.00 -12.56
C ARG A 12 -16.69 14.71 -12.69
N PRO A 13 -17.84 14.02 -12.75
CA PRO A 13 -19.15 14.69 -12.75
C PRO A 13 -19.34 15.62 -11.56
N LEU A 14 -18.91 15.21 -10.35
CA LEU A 14 -19.03 16.03 -9.14
C LEU A 14 -18.25 17.35 -9.24
N THR A 15 -17.09 17.34 -9.89
CA THR A 15 -16.16 18.48 -9.93
C THR A 15 -16.17 19.24 -11.25
N GLU A 16 -17.02 18.85 -12.20
CA GLU A 16 -17.04 19.39 -13.57
C GLU A 16 -17.25 20.90 -13.60
N GLU A 17 -18.24 21.40 -12.85
CA GLU A 17 -18.57 22.84 -12.82
C GLU A 17 -17.41 23.68 -12.25
N ALA A 18 -16.77 23.18 -11.18
CA ALA A 18 -15.69 23.88 -10.51
C ALA A 18 -14.31 23.66 -11.16
N ARG A 19 -14.18 22.67 -12.06
CA ARG A 19 -12.95 22.24 -12.73
C ARG A 19 -11.74 22.12 -11.78
N CYS A 20 -11.96 21.49 -10.63
CA CYS A 20 -10.97 21.36 -9.56
C CYS A 20 -10.80 19.90 -9.13
N SER A 21 -9.86 19.62 -8.22
CA SER A 21 -9.82 18.29 -7.58
C SER A 21 -11.02 18.07 -6.67
N ALA A 22 -11.33 16.81 -6.34
CA ALA A 22 -12.40 16.48 -5.40
C ALA A 22 -12.13 17.11 -4.02
N TRP A 23 -10.87 17.06 -3.57
CA TRP A 23 -10.43 17.75 -2.38
C TRP A 23 -10.72 19.26 -2.41
N GLU A 24 -10.35 19.95 -3.50
CA GLU A 24 -10.56 21.40 -3.61
C GLU A 24 -12.04 21.77 -3.62
N GLY A 25 -12.86 20.94 -4.28
CA GLY A 25 -14.31 21.09 -4.28
C GLY A 25 -14.87 20.97 -2.86
N LEU A 26 -14.54 19.88 -2.17
CA LEU A 26 -14.98 19.66 -0.79
C LEU A 26 -14.53 20.77 0.17
N ASN A 27 -13.29 21.23 0.05
CA ASN A 27 -12.77 22.32 0.89
C ASN A 27 -13.44 23.68 0.60
N LYS A 28 -13.96 23.89 -0.62
CA LYS A 28 -14.74 25.08 -1.01
C LYS A 28 -16.23 24.96 -0.69
N GLY A 29 -16.65 23.88 -0.03
CA GLY A 29 -18.05 23.66 0.33
C GLY A 29 -18.90 23.18 -0.84
N LEU A 30 -18.30 22.50 -1.83
CA LEU A 30 -19.05 21.84 -2.89
C LEU A 30 -19.88 20.71 -2.26
N GLU A 31 -21.14 21.01 -2.01
CA GLU A 31 -22.09 20.05 -1.46
C GLU A 31 -22.39 19.00 -2.52
N LEU A 32 -22.33 17.72 -2.12
CA LEU A 32 -22.83 16.62 -2.93
C LEU A 32 -24.34 16.86 -3.14
N GLN A 33 -24.72 17.39 -4.30
CA GLN A 33 -26.13 17.57 -4.67
C GLN A 33 -26.83 16.21 -4.51
N PRO A 34 -27.81 16.08 -3.60
CA PRO A 34 -28.38 14.79 -3.28
C PRO A 34 -29.40 14.40 -4.34
N SER A 35 -28.97 13.74 -5.42
CA SER A 35 -29.87 12.84 -6.13
C SER A 35 -30.04 11.57 -5.30
N ALA A 36 -30.89 11.67 -4.27
CA ALA A 36 -31.31 10.60 -3.37
C ALA A 36 -30.20 9.92 -2.54
N ARG A 37 -30.22 10.25 -1.24
CA ARG A 37 -29.55 9.60 -0.08
C ARG A 37 -28.14 10.14 0.24
N THR A 38 -28.13 10.90 1.33
CA THR A 38 -27.00 11.35 2.18
C THR A 38 -26.48 12.76 1.86
N GLU A 39 -26.92 13.75 2.65
CA GLU A 39 -26.19 15.01 2.85
C GLU A 39 -24.81 14.68 3.43
N PHE A 40 -23.79 14.62 2.58
CA PHE A 40 -22.42 14.62 3.06
C PHE A 40 -21.99 16.09 3.24
N ALA A 41 -22.33 16.65 4.41
CA ALA A 41 -21.56 17.77 4.92
C ALA A 41 -20.15 17.24 5.19
N VAL A 42 -19.23 17.42 4.23
CA VAL A 42 -17.82 17.09 4.45
C VAL A 42 -17.29 18.08 5.47
N SER A 43 -17.38 17.68 6.73
CA SER A 43 -16.81 18.41 7.84
C SER A 43 -15.33 18.59 7.61
N ALA A 44 -14.80 19.79 7.91
CA ALA A 44 -13.38 20.12 7.88
C ALA A 44 -12.50 19.09 8.63
N LYS A 45 -13.07 18.24 9.48
CA LYS A 45 -12.37 17.13 10.13
C LYS A 45 -11.85 16.05 9.19
N TYR A 46 -12.40 15.91 7.98
CA TYR A 46 -11.95 14.94 6.97
C TYR A 46 -10.95 15.53 5.98
N VAL A 47 -10.57 16.79 6.19
CA VAL A 47 -9.80 17.60 5.26
C VAL A 47 -8.54 18.07 5.99
N GLY A 48 -7.35 17.62 5.58
CA GLY A 48 -6.10 17.94 6.28
C GLY A 48 -4.83 17.82 5.45
N LYS A 49 -3.70 18.25 6.03
CA LYS A 49 -2.37 18.10 5.43
C LYS A 49 -2.04 16.60 5.31
N PRO A 50 -1.62 16.11 4.13
CA PRO A 50 -1.35 14.69 3.94
C PRO A 50 -0.21 14.21 4.85
N THR A 51 -0.42 13.07 5.49
CA THR A 51 0.57 12.37 6.32
C THR A 51 1.13 11.13 5.62
N VAL A 52 0.46 10.65 4.57
CA VAL A 52 0.87 9.49 3.77
C VAL A 52 0.48 9.70 2.30
N MET A 53 1.41 9.51 1.38
CA MET A 53 1.14 9.36 -0.05
C MET A 53 0.68 7.93 -0.34
N VAL A 54 -0.37 7.74 -1.12
CA VAL A 54 -0.84 6.41 -1.51
C VAL A 54 -0.56 6.17 -2.99
N SER A 55 0.33 5.23 -3.28
CA SER A 55 0.55 4.73 -4.65
C SER A 55 -0.30 3.49 -4.86
N HIS A 56 -1.14 3.50 -5.89
CA HIS A 56 -2.02 2.39 -6.23
C HIS A 56 -2.33 2.35 -7.73
N SER A 57 -2.77 1.19 -8.22
CA SER A 57 -3.24 1.07 -9.60
C SER A 57 -4.69 1.51 -9.70
N TRP A 58 -5.02 2.32 -10.70
CA TRP A 58 -6.40 2.76 -10.95
C TRP A 58 -7.35 1.61 -11.32
N ALA A 59 -6.79 0.49 -11.79
CA ALA A 59 -7.55 -0.73 -12.08
C ALA A 59 -7.84 -1.56 -10.83
N SER A 60 -7.28 -1.21 -9.66
CA SER A 60 -7.56 -1.91 -8.41
C SER A 60 -8.97 -1.61 -7.91
N PRO A 61 -9.66 -2.59 -7.30
CA PRO A 61 -10.96 -2.36 -6.68
C PRO A 61 -10.89 -1.27 -5.59
N TYR A 62 -11.80 -0.30 -5.63
CA TYR A 62 -11.82 0.80 -4.66
C TYR A 62 -12.02 0.28 -3.23
N SER A 63 -12.89 -0.71 -3.04
CA SER A 63 -13.13 -1.35 -1.74
C SER A 63 -11.86 -1.96 -1.13
N GLN A 64 -10.99 -2.53 -1.96
CA GLN A 64 -9.72 -3.10 -1.51
C GLN A 64 -8.73 -2.01 -1.12
N LEU A 65 -8.66 -0.91 -1.87
CA LEU A 65 -7.87 0.26 -1.48
C LEU A 65 -8.31 0.76 -0.11
N MET A 66 -9.62 0.96 0.12
CA MET A 66 -10.13 1.42 1.41
C MET A 66 -9.83 0.44 2.56
N ALA A 67 -9.91 -0.87 2.30
CA ALA A 67 -9.53 -1.88 3.28
C ALA A 67 -8.04 -1.78 3.66
N ILE A 68 -7.16 -1.56 2.68
CA ILE A 68 -5.72 -1.33 2.91
C ILE A 68 -5.49 -0.07 3.75
N LEU A 69 -6.14 1.05 3.44
CA LEU A 69 -5.97 2.31 4.18
C LEU A 69 -6.44 2.18 5.64
N LYS A 70 -7.62 1.59 5.84
CA LYS A 70 -8.14 1.31 7.19
C LYS A 70 -7.19 0.43 7.98
N ARG A 71 -6.66 -0.61 7.34
CA ARG A 71 -5.71 -1.53 7.97
C ARG A 71 -4.39 -0.83 8.31
N TYR A 72 -3.94 0.08 7.46
CA TYR A 72 -2.75 0.89 7.70
C TYR A 72 -2.89 1.79 8.93
N ASP A 73 -4.03 2.46 9.09
CA ASP A 73 -4.34 3.27 10.27
C ASP A 73 -4.37 2.41 11.55
N GLU A 74 -5.00 1.23 11.50
CA GLU A 74 -5.00 0.27 12.61
C GLU A 74 -3.58 -0.16 13.02
N ASN A 75 -2.75 -0.52 12.04
CA ASN A 75 -1.38 -1.00 12.29
C ASN A 75 -0.46 0.12 12.79
N THR A 76 -0.68 1.36 12.37
CA THR A 76 0.12 2.52 12.80
C THR A 76 -0.43 3.20 14.05
N ASN A 77 -1.64 2.83 14.49
CA ASN A 77 -2.40 3.49 15.54
C ASN A 77 -2.45 5.03 15.35
N ARG A 78 -2.74 5.45 14.11
CA ARG A 78 -2.81 6.85 13.69
C ARG A 78 -4.08 7.07 12.88
N ASN A 79 -4.60 8.29 12.94
CA ASN A 79 -5.58 8.79 11.97
C ASN A 79 -4.82 9.53 10.89
N ASN A 80 -4.52 8.87 9.76
CA ASN A 80 -3.73 9.47 8.69
C ASN A 80 -4.61 10.31 7.74
N PHE A 81 -4.02 11.35 7.16
CA PHE A 81 -4.57 12.02 6.00
C PHE A 81 -3.87 11.47 4.77
N PHE A 82 -4.60 10.67 3.99
CA PHE A 82 -4.08 10.04 2.79
C PHE A 82 -4.16 10.98 1.59
N TRP A 83 -3.04 11.20 0.93
CA TRP A 83 -3.04 11.78 -0.41
C TRP A 83 -3.24 10.64 -1.41
N ILE A 84 -4.34 10.70 -2.15
CA ILE A 84 -4.68 9.75 -3.22
C ILE A 84 -4.89 10.59 -4.48
N ASP A 85 -4.16 10.27 -5.55
CA ASP A 85 -4.12 11.03 -6.80
C ASP A 85 -5.52 11.30 -7.38
N VAL A 86 -6.37 10.27 -7.45
CA VAL A 86 -7.76 10.32 -7.96
C VAL A 86 -8.60 11.39 -7.25
N PHE A 87 -8.37 11.63 -5.95
CA PHE A 87 -9.11 12.64 -5.18
C PHE A 87 -8.41 13.99 -5.11
N SER A 88 -7.08 13.99 -5.10
CA SER A 88 -6.27 15.15 -4.72
C SER A 88 -5.79 15.96 -5.92
N MET A 89 -5.76 15.34 -7.10
CA MET A 89 -5.38 15.99 -8.35
C MET A 89 -6.61 16.43 -9.15
N ASN A 90 -6.44 17.47 -9.96
CA ASN A 90 -7.50 17.95 -10.84
C ASN A 90 -7.68 16.99 -12.03
N GLN A 91 -8.70 16.14 -11.94
CA GLN A 91 -8.95 15.08 -12.94
C GLN A 91 -9.34 15.65 -14.31
N HIS A 92 -9.80 16.91 -14.36
CA HIS A 92 -10.12 17.62 -15.60
C HIS A 92 -8.87 18.00 -16.39
N ASP A 93 -7.78 18.30 -15.69
CA ASP A 93 -6.49 18.58 -16.31
C ASP A 93 -5.82 17.27 -16.75
N PHE A 94 -6.01 16.17 -15.99
CA PHE A 94 -5.50 14.84 -16.32
C PHE A 94 -6.22 14.16 -17.49
N ALA A 95 -7.53 14.38 -17.66
CA ALA A 95 -8.27 13.90 -18.82
C ALA A 95 -7.70 14.47 -20.13
N ASN A 96 -7.18 15.71 -20.07
CA ASN A 96 -6.49 16.34 -21.19
C ASN A 96 -5.09 15.74 -21.44
N LEU A 97 -4.47 15.13 -20.43
CA LEU A 97 -3.15 14.48 -20.53
C LEU A 97 -3.22 13.00 -20.97
N SER A 98 -4.35 12.31 -20.74
CA SER A 98 -4.49 10.85 -20.88
C SER A 98 -5.17 10.36 -22.18
N GLY A 99 -5.46 11.25 -23.14
CA GLY A 99 -5.75 10.86 -24.53
C GLY A 99 -7.22 10.53 -24.88
N ALA A 100 -8.20 10.79 -24.00
CA ALA A 100 -9.59 10.37 -24.26
C ALA A 100 -10.34 11.20 -25.34
N LYS A 101 -9.84 12.37 -25.75
CA LYS A 101 -10.39 13.18 -26.87
C LYS A 101 -9.29 14.02 -27.54
N PHE A 102 -8.39 13.38 -28.28
CA PHE A 102 -7.28 14.06 -28.95
C PHE A 102 -7.62 14.36 -30.41
N SER A 103 -8.23 15.51 -30.68
CA SER A 103 -8.04 16.19 -31.98
C SER A 103 -7.52 17.61 -31.84
N ASP A 104 -7.75 18.36 -30.75
CA ASP A 104 -7.51 19.81 -30.79
C ASP A 104 -6.96 20.51 -29.53
N VAL A 105 -6.40 19.78 -28.53
CA VAL A 105 -5.78 20.46 -27.37
C VAL A 105 -4.30 20.12 -27.27
N HIS A 106 -3.45 21.10 -27.55
CA HIS A 106 -2.02 21.04 -27.29
C HIS A 106 -1.77 20.69 -25.82
N ARG A 107 -0.99 19.63 -25.57
CA ARG A 107 -0.38 19.36 -24.27
C ARG A 107 0.49 20.57 -23.90
N SER A 108 -0.04 21.51 -23.12
CA SER A 108 0.76 22.62 -22.64
C SER A 108 1.80 22.06 -21.68
N ALA A 109 3.09 22.31 -21.96
CA ALA A 109 4.20 21.91 -21.08
C ALA A 109 3.92 22.33 -19.62
N SER A 110 3.31 23.50 -19.42
CA SER A 110 2.96 24.03 -18.10
C SER A 110 2.03 23.12 -17.27
N VAL A 111 1.07 22.43 -17.90
CA VAL A 111 0.14 21.53 -17.19
C VAL A 111 0.88 20.26 -16.75
N TYR A 112 1.75 19.75 -17.61
CA TYR A 112 2.57 18.59 -17.29
C TYR A 112 3.57 18.89 -16.17
N ASP A 113 4.24 20.04 -16.23
CA ASP A 113 5.15 20.48 -15.17
C ASP A 113 4.43 20.66 -13.84
N THR A 114 3.22 21.26 -13.87
CA THR A 114 2.38 21.42 -12.68
C THR A 114 2.02 20.07 -12.07
N MET A 115 1.71 19.07 -12.90
CA MET A 115 1.42 17.71 -12.47
C MET A 115 2.64 17.06 -11.78
N LEU A 116 3.82 17.13 -12.40
CA LEU A 116 5.05 16.56 -11.83
C LEU A 116 5.43 17.24 -10.51
N VAL A 117 5.24 18.56 -10.41
CA VAL A 117 5.45 19.32 -9.16
C VAL A 117 4.45 18.88 -8.09
N ALA A 118 3.17 18.73 -8.42
CA ALA A 118 2.15 18.28 -7.49
C ALA A 118 2.44 16.87 -6.96
N LEU A 119 2.82 15.94 -7.84
CA LEU A 119 3.17 14.56 -7.48
C LEU A 119 4.45 14.49 -6.64
N THR A 120 5.46 15.31 -6.97
CA THR A 120 6.68 15.40 -6.16
C THR A 120 6.37 15.93 -4.76
N ARG A 121 5.50 16.95 -4.66
CA ARG A 121 5.07 17.51 -3.37
C ARG A 121 4.24 16.52 -2.56
N SER A 122 3.36 15.74 -3.21
CA SER A 122 2.55 14.74 -2.51
C SER A 122 3.39 13.67 -1.85
N ILE A 123 4.61 13.43 -2.31
CA ILE A 123 5.57 12.50 -1.72
C ILE A 123 6.46 13.19 -0.67
N LYS A 124 7.03 14.35 -1.00
CA LYS A 124 7.95 15.09 -0.12
C LYS A 124 7.27 15.60 1.17
N VAL A 125 6.03 16.08 1.07
CA VAL A 125 5.31 16.68 2.21
C VAL A 125 5.01 15.68 3.33
N PRO A 126 4.42 14.49 3.06
CA PRO A 126 4.24 13.48 4.09
C PRO A 126 5.55 12.79 4.47
N GLY A 127 6.53 12.74 3.56
CA GLY A 127 7.78 11.98 3.77
C GLY A 127 7.55 10.47 3.91
N ARG A 128 6.35 10.00 3.56
CA ARG A 128 5.91 8.63 3.71
C ARG A 128 4.99 8.23 2.57
N MET A 129 5.20 7.02 2.06
CA MET A 129 4.43 6.41 0.99
C MET A 129 3.95 5.01 1.38
N LEU A 130 2.68 4.74 1.07
CA LEU A 130 2.05 3.44 1.15
C LEU A 130 1.81 2.90 -0.26
N LEU A 131 2.40 1.74 -0.58
CA LEU A 131 2.13 0.98 -1.80
C LEU A 131 0.96 0.02 -1.54
N ALA A 132 -0.19 0.26 -2.17
CA ALA A 132 -1.38 -0.58 -2.00
C ALA A 132 -1.34 -1.81 -2.93
N LEU A 133 -0.81 -2.94 -2.45
CA LEU A 133 -0.49 -4.10 -3.28
C LEU A 133 -1.72 -4.95 -3.62
N THR A 134 -2.38 -4.61 -4.74
CA THR A 134 -3.55 -5.34 -5.24
C THR A 134 -3.42 -5.70 -6.73
N PRO A 135 -3.61 -6.98 -7.12
CA PRO A 135 -3.59 -8.17 -6.26
C PRO A 135 -2.20 -8.37 -5.62
N HIS A 136 -2.11 -9.04 -4.47
CA HIS A 136 -0.86 -9.11 -3.72
C HIS A 136 0.24 -9.97 -4.38
N GLU A 137 -0.14 -11.02 -5.10
CA GLU A 137 0.75 -11.98 -5.74
C GLU A 137 1.53 -11.33 -6.90
N GLN A 138 0.84 -10.47 -7.66
CA GLN A 138 1.40 -9.69 -8.76
C GLN A 138 0.84 -8.27 -8.72
N PRO A 139 1.38 -7.40 -7.83
CA PRO A 139 0.83 -6.06 -7.61
C PRO A 139 0.84 -5.23 -8.88
N SER A 140 -0.36 -4.91 -9.36
CA SER A 140 -0.53 -4.22 -10.64
C SER A 140 0.17 -2.86 -10.69
N LEU A 141 0.32 -2.17 -9.55
CA LEU A 141 1.06 -0.92 -9.44
C LEU A 141 2.54 -1.07 -9.83
N LEU A 142 3.17 -2.23 -9.55
CA LEU A 142 4.58 -2.46 -9.90
C LEU A 142 4.79 -2.63 -11.41
N SER A 143 3.70 -2.83 -12.16
CA SER A 143 3.70 -2.86 -13.62
C SER A 143 3.27 -1.53 -14.26
N ARG A 144 3.04 -0.46 -13.49
CA ARG A 144 2.55 0.83 -13.99
C ARG A 144 3.67 1.87 -13.96
N ALA A 145 4.01 2.45 -15.11
CA ALA A 145 5.11 3.41 -15.20
C ALA A 145 4.94 4.59 -14.24
N TRP A 146 3.73 5.17 -14.14
CA TRP A 146 3.45 6.27 -13.21
C TRP A 146 3.62 5.90 -11.74
N CYS A 147 3.23 4.69 -11.32
CA CYS A 147 3.48 4.22 -9.96
C CYS A 147 4.98 3.99 -9.71
N LEU A 148 5.74 3.52 -10.71
CA LEU A 148 7.19 3.41 -10.61
C LEU A 148 7.88 4.77 -10.53
N TYR A 149 7.36 5.78 -11.24
CA TYR A 149 7.82 7.17 -11.11
C TYR A 149 7.61 7.68 -9.68
N GLU A 150 6.44 7.43 -9.08
CA GLU A 150 6.19 7.78 -7.67
C GLU A 150 7.20 7.13 -6.74
N ILE A 151 7.44 5.82 -6.91
CA ILE A 151 8.42 5.08 -6.09
C ILE A 151 9.84 5.63 -6.32
N TYR A 152 10.18 6.01 -7.56
CA TYR A 152 11.45 6.64 -7.89
C TYR A 152 11.62 7.99 -7.18
N ILE A 153 10.57 8.82 -7.16
CA ILE A 153 10.59 10.07 -6.39
C ILE A 153 10.72 9.77 -4.90
N ALA A 154 9.99 8.80 -4.35
CA ALA A 154 10.12 8.41 -2.94
C ALA A 154 11.57 7.96 -2.60
N TRP A 155 12.20 7.19 -3.48
CA TRP A 155 13.59 6.77 -3.33
C TRP A 155 14.56 7.96 -3.35
N THR A 156 14.44 8.85 -4.33
CA THR A 156 15.35 10.00 -4.50
C THR A 156 15.23 11.04 -3.38
N VAL A 157 14.04 11.20 -2.80
CA VAL A 157 13.82 12.15 -1.69
C VAL A 157 13.98 11.51 -0.31
N GLY A 158 14.26 10.21 -0.24
CA GLY A 158 14.43 9.47 1.01
C GLY A 158 13.14 9.32 1.82
N ALA A 159 11.98 9.25 1.17
CA ALA A 159 10.71 9.00 1.84
C ALA A 159 10.62 7.55 2.37
N GLU A 160 9.95 7.37 3.51
CA GLU A 160 9.64 6.05 4.05
C GLU A 160 8.64 5.35 3.12
N VAL A 161 8.97 4.18 2.59
CA VAL A 161 8.08 3.40 1.72
C VAL A 161 7.67 2.11 2.43
N CYS A 162 6.37 1.84 2.50
CA CYS A 162 5.82 0.63 3.08
C CYS A 162 4.76 0.02 2.16
N CYS A 163 4.52 -1.28 2.28
CA CYS A 163 3.53 -2.00 1.50
C CYS A 163 2.31 -2.36 2.36
N GLY A 164 1.12 -2.11 1.81
CA GLY A 164 -0.16 -2.48 2.40
C GLY A 164 -0.83 -3.61 1.64
N PHE A 165 -1.55 -4.46 2.38
CA PHE A 165 -2.27 -5.62 1.86
C PHE A 165 -3.72 -5.58 2.32
N VAL A 166 -4.63 -6.14 1.52
CA VAL A 166 -5.98 -6.42 2.01
C VAL A 166 -5.93 -7.49 3.12
N PRO A 167 -6.88 -7.51 4.08
CA PRO A 167 -6.85 -8.44 5.20
C PRO A 167 -6.71 -9.92 4.81
N GLU A 168 -7.38 -10.34 3.73
CA GLU A 168 -7.32 -11.71 3.22
C GLU A 168 -5.94 -12.03 2.62
N ALA A 169 -5.33 -11.06 1.94
CA ALA A 169 -3.97 -11.16 1.43
C ALA A 169 -2.94 -11.20 2.57
N GLU A 170 -3.12 -10.42 3.66
CA GLU A 170 -2.27 -10.57 4.84
C GLU A 170 -2.29 -12.00 5.38
N GLN A 171 -3.45 -12.66 5.39
CA GLN A 171 -3.56 -14.05 5.84
C GLN A 171 -2.86 -15.03 4.89
N SER A 172 -2.94 -14.80 3.59
CA SER A 172 -2.20 -15.58 2.59
C SER A 172 -0.69 -15.44 2.77
N VAL A 173 -0.21 -14.21 2.88
CA VAL A 173 1.20 -13.89 3.12
C VAL A 173 1.70 -14.49 4.43
N LYS A 174 0.92 -14.39 5.52
CA LYS A 174 1.27 -15.01 6.81
C LYS A 174 1.41 -16.52 6.71
N ARG A 175 0.49 -17.20 6.01
CA ARG A 175 0.58 -18.64 5.78
C ARG A 175 1.80 -19.00 4.96
N SER A 176 2.11 -18.23 3.92
CA SER A 176 3.30 -18.46 3.10
C SER A 176 4.60 -18.26 3.87
N LEU A 177 4.67 -17.26 4.75
CA LEU A 177 5.83 -17.03 5.63
C LEU A 177 6.08 -18.17 6.63
N LEU A 178 5.02 -18.82 7.13
CA LEU A 178 5.13 -19.92 8.09
C LEU A 178 5.47 -21.27 7.43
N ARG A 179 5.21 -21.42 6.13
CA ARG A 179 5.34 -22.68 5.40
C ARG A 179 6.49 -22.69 4.38
N ASP A 180 7.31 -21.63 4.38
CA ASP A 180 8.34 -21.39 3.36
C ASP A 180 7.82 -21.59 1.92
N ASP A 181 6.64 -21.00 1.64
CA ASP A 181 5.94 -21.16 0.37
C ASP A 181 6.46 -20.17 -0.70
N VAL A 182 6.29 -20.52 -1.97
CA VAL A 182 6.81 -19.79 -3.14
C VAL A 182 6.21 -18.39 -3.34
N LEU A 183 5.09 -18.07 -2.69
CA LEU A 183 4.40 -16.78 -2.85
C LEU A 183 5.31 -15.59 -2.54
N ILE A 184 6.11 -15.63 -1.48
CA ILE A 184 7.03 -14.53 -1.14
C ILE A 184 8.05 -14.31 -2.26
N ASN A 185 8.65 -15.39 -2.75
CA ASN A 185 9.62 -15.33 -3.85
C ASN A 185 8.96 -14.80 -5.13
N GLN A 186 7.74 -15.26 -5.45
CA GLN A 186 6.97 -14.75 -6.59
C GLN A 186 6.71 -13.24 -6.49
N MET A 187 6.35 -12.74 -5.31
CA MET A 187 6.12 -11.32 -5.11
C MET A 187 7.42 -10.51 -5.30
N LEU A 188 8.56 -11.01 -4.81
CA LEU A 188 9.87 -10.35 -4.99
C LEU A 188 10.36 -10.39 -6.45
N ASP A 189 10.14 -11.51 -7.13
CA ASP A 189 10.49 -11.71 -8.53
C ASP A 189 9.61 -10.88 -9.48
N SER A 190 8.38 -10.53 -9.05
CA SER A 190 7.48 -9.66 -9.80
C SER A 190 7.98 -8.21 -9.95
N VAL A 191 8.93 -7.79 -9.11
CA VAL A 191 9.51 -6.44 -9.15
C VAL A 191 10.46 -6.33 -10.33
N ASP A 192 10.04 -5.64 -11.38
CA ASP A 192 10.86 -5.39 -12.57
C ASP A 192 10.37 -4.14 -13.31
N ALA A 193 11.07 -3.02 -13.12
CA ALA A 193 10.70 -1.74 -13.72
C ALA A 193 10.69 -1.76 -15.25
N GLU A 194 11.54 -2.57 -15.87
CA GLU A 194 11.68 -2.62 -17.33
C GLU A 194 10.41 -3.18 -17.99
N LYS A 195 9.69 -4.07 -17.28
CA LYS A 195 8.42 -4.67 -17.72
C LYS A 195 7.19 -3.78 -17.51
N SER A 196 7.36 -2.57 -17.01
CA SER A 196 6.25 -1.65 -16.76
C SER A 196 5.52 -1.25 -18.03
N ARG A 197 4.28 -0.76 -17.88
CA ARG A 197 3.40 -0.34 -18.95
C ARG A 197 2.81 1.03 -18.63
N ALA A 198 2.54 1.80 -19.67
CA ALA A 198 1.76 3.04 -19.58
C ALA A 198 0.69 3.04 -20.68
N THR A 199 -0.37 3.81 -20.44
CA THR A 199 -1.38 4.07 -21.47
C THR A 199 -0.80 4.94 -22.60
N VAL A 200 0.16 5.80 -22.26
CA VAL A 200 0.88 6.69 -23.19
C VAL A 200 2.34 6.28 -23.21
N GLU A 201 2.84 5.79 -24.34
CA GLU A 201 4.20 5.23 -24.42
C GLU A 201 5.29 6.29 -24.18
N SER A 202 5.06 7.55 -24.58
CA SER A 202 6.01 8.63 -24.29
C SER A 202 6.18 8.90 -22.79
N ASP A 203 5.13 8.71 -21.98
CA ASP A 203 5.25 8.82 -20.53
C ASP A 203 6.09 7.66 -19.98
N ARG A 204 5.90 6.43 -20.48
CA ARG A 204 6.75 5.28 -20.11
C ARG A 204 8.21 5.54 -20.47
N ALA A 205 8.49 5.98 -21.69
CA ALA A 205 9.86 6.22 -22.15
C ALA A 205 10.58 7.26 -21.27
N MET A 206 9.92 8.39 -20.98
CA MET A 206 10.45 9.43 -20.08
C MET A 206 10.74 8.87 -18.68
N ILE A 207 9.79 8.17 -18.08
CA ILE A 207 9.95 7.62 -16.72
C ILE A 207 11.08 6.58 -16.69
N MET A 208 11.18 5.76 -17.73
CA MET A 208 12.19 4.73 -17.81
C MET A 208 13.59 5.32 -17.99
N GLU A 209 13.72 6.43 -18.71
CA GLU A 209 14.97 7.19 -18.82
C GLU A 209 15.43 7.73 -17.45
N LEU A 210 14.52 8.30 -16.65
CA LEU A 210 14.83 8.77 -15.30
C LEU A 210 15.35 7.65 -14.38
N ILE A 211 14.67 6.50 -14.40
CA ILE A 211 15.07 5.34 -13.59
C ILE A 211 16.39 4.73 -14.12
N ALA A 212 16.57 4.68 -15.44
CA ALA A 212 17.81 4.23 -16.08
C ALA A 212 19.01 5.10 -15.69
N ALA A 213 18.84 6.42 -15.67
CA ALA A 213 19.87 7.36 -15.26
C ALA A 213 20.32 7.14 -13.79
N ALA A 214 19.40 6.72 -12.90
CA ALA A 214 19.72 6.36 -11.51
C ALA A 214 20.15 4.89 -11.32
N GLY A 215 20.11 4.07 -12.38
CA GLY A 215 20.40 2.65 -12.37
C GLY A 215 19.17 1.78 -12.06
N ILE A 216 18.62 1.13 -13.09
CA ILE A 216 17.45 0.23 -12.99
C ILE A 216 17.66 -0.87 -11.96
N SER A 217 18.84 -1.49 -11.91
CA SER A 217 19.12 -2.56 -10.93
C SER A 217 19.03 -2.05 -9.49
N ASN A 218 19.56 -0.85 -9.23
CA ASN A 218 19.50 -0.21 -7.91
C ASN A 218 18.04 0.12 -7.54
N PHE A 219 17.27 0.64 -8.49
CA PHE A 219 15.85 0.92 -8.30
C PHE A 219 15.06 -0.37 -7.99
N ASN A 220 15.20 -1.42 -8.81
CA ASN A 220 14.54 -2.70 -8.57
C ASN A 220 14.94 -3.30 -7.21
N SER A 221 16.23 -3.21 -6.84
CA SER A 221 16.72 -3.64 -5.52
C SER A 221 16.07 -2.84 -4.39
N PHE A 222 15.95 -1.51 -4.54
CA PHE A 222 15.26 -0.67 -3.58
C PHE A 222 13.80 -1.12 -3.39
N VAL A 223 13.04 -1.29 -4.46
CA VAL A 223 11.62 -1.71 -4.38
C VAL A 223 11.49 -3.08 -3.72
N ARG A 224 12.34 -4.06 -4.08
CA ARG A 224 12.36 -5.39 -3.43
C ARG A 224 12.65 -5.26 -1.94
N LYS A 225 13.59 -4.42 -1.52
CA LYS A 225 13.91 -4.19 -0.11
C LYS A 225 12.72 -3.63 0.68
N GLN A 226 11.95 -2.69 0.11
CA GLN A 226 10.76 -2.15 0.77
C GLN A 226 9.66 -3.20 0.92
N LEU A 227 9.48 -4.03 -0.11
CA LEU A 227 8.56 -5.16 -0.06
C LEU A 227 9.00 -6.18 1.01
N GLN A 228 10.27 -6.58 1.02
CA GLN A 228 10.84 -7.45 2.05
C GLN A 228 10.64 -6.88 3.45
N ALA A 229 10.96 -5.60 3.66
CA ALA A 229 10.77 -4.94 4.96
C ALA A 229 9.32 -5.01 5.45
N SER A 230 8.36 -4.79 4.55
CA SER A 230 6.93 -4.85 4.88
C SER A 230 6.47 -6.27 5.21
N LEU A 231 6.96 -7.27 4.47
CA LEU A 231 6.71 -8.68 4.73
C LEU A 231 7.32 -9.13 6.08
N ARG A 232 8.53 -8.67 6.40
CA ARG A 232 9.19 -8.92 7.70
C ARG A 232 8.38 -8.34 8.85
N MET A 233 7.91 -7.10 8.72
CA MET A 233 7.06 -6.48 9.73
C MET A 233 5.76 -7.25 9.96
N LEU A 234 5.16 -7.77 8.88
CA LEU A 234 3.97 -8.62 8.97
C LEU A 234 4.28 -9.95 9.69
N ALA A 235 5.43 -10.57 9.41
CA ALA A 235 5.90 -11.78 10.07
C ALA A 235 6.06 -11.55 11.58
N VAL A 236 6.85 -10.54 11.97
CA VAL A 236 7.10 -10.19 13.38
C VAL A 236 5.80 -9.89 14.12
N THR A 237 4.91 -9.09 13.53
CA THR A 237 3.61 -8.77 14.14
C THR A 237 2.74 -10.02 14.33
N THR A 238 2.86 -11.00 13.43
CA THR A 238 2.10 -12.26 13.51
C THR A 238 2.66 -13.15 14.62
N LEU A 239 3.97 -13.31 14.70
CA LEU A 239 4.64 -14.10 15.74
C LEU A 239 4.39 -13.53 17.14
N LEU A 240 4.44 -12.20 17.30
CA LEU A 240 4.12 -11.56 18.57
C LEU A 240 2.68 -11.84 19.02
N LYS A 241 1.72 -11.84 18.09
CA LYS A 241 0.32 -12.15 18.39
C LYS A 241 0.11 -13.60 18.82
N ILE A 242 0.77 -14.54 18.14
CA ILE A 242 0.75 -15.97 18.53
C ILE A 242 1.30 -16.14 19.94
N ARG A 243 2.47 -15.57 20.23
CA ARG A 243 3.08 -15.61 21.57
C ARG A 243 2.17 -15.05 22.66
N THR A 244 1.52 -13.91 22.41
CA THR A 244 0.58 -13.34 23.38
C THR A 244 -0.64 -14.23 23.60
N ALA A 245 -1.19 -14.83 22.54
CA ALA A 245 -2.34 -15.72 22.63
C ALA A 245 -2.00 -16.98 23.45
N ASP A 246 -0.83 -17.56 23.24
CA ASP A 246 -0.35 -18.72 24.00
C ASP A 246 -0.17 -18.36 25.48
N SER A 247 0.41 -17.20 25.80
CA SER A 247 0.55 -16.75 27.19
C SER A 247 -0.79 -16.52 27.89
N THR A 248 -1.78 -15.92 27.19
CA THR A 248 -3.13 -15.71 27.74
C THR A 248 -3.90 -17.02 27.91
N ASN A 249 -3.70 -17.99 27.02
CA ASN A 249 -4.35 -19.30 27.11
C ASN A 249 -3.76 -20.13 28.25
N VAL A 250 -2.45 -20.05 28.50
CA VAL A 250 -1.78 -20.68 29.65
C VAL A 250 -2.27 -20.06 30.97
N GLU A 251 -2.40 -18.73 31.04
CA GLU A 251 -2.94 -18.06 32.24
C GLU A 251 -4.43 -18.36 32.45
N ALA A 252 -5.25 -18.36 31.39
CA ALA A 252 -6.68 -18.69 31.50
C ALA A 252 -6.91 -20.14 31.94
N ALA A 253 -6.13 -21.09 31.40
CA ALA A 253 -6.19 -22.50 31.81
C ALA A 253 -5.74 -22.71 33.26
N ALA A 254 -4.74 -21.94 33.73
CA ALA A 254 -4.26 -21.98 35.11
C ALA A 254 -5.27 -21.39 36.12
N VAL A 255 -6.11 -20.44 35.70
CA VAL A 255 -7.10 -19.78 36.57
C VAL A 255 -8.40 -20.57 36.74
N THR A 256 -8.75 -21.46 35.79
CA THR A 256 -10.03 -22.22 35.81
C THR A 256 -9.96 -23.64 36.36
N ALA A 257 -8.80 -24.10 36.82
CA ALA A 257 -8.64 -25.48 37.30
C ALA A 257 -9.20 -25.67 38.73
N ASP A 258 -10.48 -26.06 38.83
CA ASP A 258 -11.01 -26.76 40.02
C ASP A 258 -10.60 -28.25 39.93
N PRO A 259 -9.77 -28.77 40.86
CA PRO A 259 -9.24 -30.12 40.80
C PRO A 259 -10.28 -31.25 41.02
N SER A 260 -11.58 -30.93 41.16
CA SER A 260 -12.60 -31.89 41.57
C SER A 260 -13.82 -32.04 40.65
N SER A 261 -13.89 -31.37 39.50
CA SER A 261 -15.08 -31.39 38.63
C SER A 261 -15.04 -32.48 37.53
N PRO A 262 -16.08 -33.35 37.41
CA PRO A 262 -16.14 -34.45 36.42
C PRO A 262 -16.35 -34.01 34.96
N ASN A 263 -16.53 -32.72 34.68
CA ASN A 263 -16.81 -32.23 33.32
C ASN A 263 -15.56 -32.04 32.44
N SER A 264 -14.38 -32.51 32.88
CA SER A 264 -13.10 -32.30 32.19
C SER A 264 -12.83 -33.27 31.03
N LEU A 265 -13.66 -34.28 30.79
CA LEU A 265 -13.44 -35.29 29.73
C LEU A 265 -14.16 -34.97 28.42
N ALA A 266 -15.29 -34.26 28.45
CA ALA A 266 -16.04 -33.92 27.24
C ALA A 266 -15.40 -32.76 26.46
N THR A 267 -14.89 -31.74 27.16
CA THR A 267 -14.18 -30.60 26.57
C THR A 267 -12.82 -31.00 25.98
N ARG A 268 -12.20 -32.05 26.54
CA ARG A 268 -10.90 -32.57 26.07
C ARG A 268 -11.00 -33.27 24.72
N SER A 269 -12.12 -33.95 24.44
CA SER A 269 -12.38 -34.62 23.16
C SER A 269 -12.69 -33.64 22.01
N GLN A 270 -13.35 -32.52 22.31
CA GLN A 270 -13.63 -31.47 21.32
C GLN A 270 -12.40 -30.60 21.01
N PHE A 271 -11.48 -30.40 21.98
CA PHE A 271 -10.17 -29.78 21.72
C PHE A 271 -9.24 -30.69 20.91
N LEU A 272 -9.27 -32.01 21.14
CA LEU A 272 -8.46 -32.97 20.37
C LEU A 272 -8.83 -33.07 18.89
N HIS A 273 -10.06 -32.69 18.50
CA HIS A 273 -10.45 -32.68 17.08
C HIS A 273 -10.00 -31.41 16.34
N ALA A 274 -9.82 -30.30 17.07
CA ALA A 274 -9.16 -29.10 16.53
C ALA A 274 -7.63 -29.31 16.49
N ASP A 275 -7.05 -29.98 17.50
CA ASP A 275 -5.62 -30.37 17.52
C ASP A 275 -5.25 -31.38 16.43
N ALA A 276 -6.16 -32.31 16.08
CA ALA A 276 -5.94 -33.30 15.03
C ALA A 276 -5.85 -32.71 13.61
N LEU A 277 -6.35 -31.48 13.39
CA LEU A 277 -6.16 -30.73 12.15
C LEU A 277 -4.79 -30.00 12.10
N PHE A 278 -4.07 -29.95 13.22
CA PHE A 278 -2.74 -29.37 13.35
C PHE A 278 -1.63 -30.41 13.63
N HIS A 279 -1.95 -31.71 13.64
CA HIS A 279 -1.00 -32.80 13.92
C HIS A 279 -0.76 -33.75 12.72
N SER A 280 -0.75 -33.21 11.49
CA SER A 280 -0.01 -33.87 10.40
C SER A 280 1.36 -33.23 10.29
N GLU A 281 2.29 -33.78 11.09
CA GLU A 281 3.76 -33.72 10.95
C GLU A 281 4.36 -32.46 10.31
N GLU A 282 4.43 -31.37 11.09
CA GLU A 282 5.66 -30.57 11.25
C GLU A 282 5.46 -29.70 12.49
N GLU A 283 6.33 -29.87 13.49
CA GLU A 283 6.29 -29.09 14.74
C GLU A 283 6.24 -27.59 14.43
N ALA A 284 5.46 -26.83 15.21
CA ALA A 284 5.56 -25.39 15.19
C ALA A 284 7.04 -25.00 15.36
N PRO A 285 7.58 -24.10 14.50
CA PRO A 285 9.01 -23.79 14.50
C PRO A 285 9.46 -23.38 15.90
N SER A 286 10.54 -23.99 16.36
CA SER A 286 11.08 -23.72 17.69
C SER A 286 11.51 -22.25 17.80
N GLU A 287 11.66 -21.75 19.02
CA GLU A 287 12.16 -20.39 19.25
C GLU A 287 13.49 -20.13 18.50
N ALA A 288 14.33 -21.17 18.36
CA ALA A 288 15.58 -21.12 17.60
C ALA A 288 15.35 -20.99 16.08
N ASP A 289 14.33 -21.65 15.51
CA ASP A 289 13.98 -21.55 14.08
C ASP A 289 13.42 -20.16 13.74
N LEU A 290 12.69 -19.56 14.68
CA LEU A 290 12.19 -18.20 14.55
C LEU A 290 13.32 -17.15 14.63
N TYR A 291 14.28 -17.34 15.53
CA TYR A 291 15.49 -16.48 15.57
C TYR A 291 16.33 -16.65 14.30
N ALA A 292 16.52 -17.88 13.81
CA ALA A 292 17.23 -18.14 12.56
C ALA A 292 16.50 -17.52 11.34
N LEU A 293 15.17 -17.52 11.31
CA LEU A 293 14.40 -16.83 10.28
C LEU A 293 14.56 -15.31 10.37
N VAL A 294 14.58 -14.73 11.57
CA VAL A 294 14.81 -13.29 11.76
C VAL A 294 16.26 -12.88 11.46
N GLU A 295 17.23 -13.75 11.75
CA GLU A 295 18.67 -13.50 11.52
C GLU A 295 19.15 -13.79 10.09
N SER A 296 18.54 -14.76 9.39
CA SER A 296 18.81 -15.05 7.95
C SER A 296 18.37 -13.92 7.01
N ILE A 297 17.69 -12.93 7.58
CA ILE A 297 17.09 -11.81 6.89
C ILE A 297 17.96 -10.57 7.15
N GLU A 298 18.85 -10.22 6.21
CA GLU A 298 19.88 -9.18 6.38
C GLU A 298 19.32 -7.87 6.99
N PRO A 299 20.03 -7.26 7.98
CA PRO A 299 19.62 -6.01 8.59
C PRO A 299 19.67 -4.85 7.59
N LEU A 300 18.65 -3.99 7.63
CA LEU A 300 18.60 -2.75 6.87
C LEU A 300 19.68 -1.79 7.38
N SER A 301 20.85 -1.80 6.75
CA SER A 301 21.79 -0.67 6.86
C SER A 301 21.29 0.46 5.96
N PHE A 302 20.69 1.48 6.57
CA PHE A 302 20.37 2.73 5.90
C PHE A 302 21.65 3.56 5.80
N GLN A 303 22.45 3.33 4.75
CA GLN A 303 23.46 4.30 4.35
C GLN A 303 22.81 5.31 3.39
N ALA A 304 22.37 6.43 3.95
CA ALA A 304 22.03 7.60 3.16
C ALA A 304 23.32 8.15 2.54
N ASN A 305 23.57 7.88 1.25
CA ASN A 305 24.52 8.66 0.48
C ASN A 305 23.90 10.03 0.17
N VAL A 306 23.87 10.90 1.19
CA VAL A 306 23.62 12.33 1.01
C VAL A 306 24.94 12.95 0.55
N GLY A 307 25.27 12.77 -0.73
CA GLY A 307 26.59 13.15 -1.23
C GLY A 307 26.71 13.18 -2.74
N ASP A 308 25.67 13.60 -3.45
CA ASP A 308 25.77 14.34 -4.73
C ASP A 308 24.36 14.51 -5.31
N LEU A 309 23.67 15.58 -4.92
CA LEU A 309 22.58 16.11 -5.73
C LEU A 309 22.97 17.54 -6.06
N GLY A 310 23.67 17.67 -7.18
CA GLY A 310 23.95 18.93 -7.82
C GLY A 310 22.68 19.75 -7.94
N SER A 311 22.81 21.02 -7.61
CA SER A 311 21.80 22.06 -7.76
C SER A 311 21.15 22.01 -9.15
N PHE A 312 19.90 21.55 -9.23
CA PHE A 312 19.03 21.89 -10.35
C PHE A 312 18.21 23.11 -9.95
N SER A 313 18.72 24.27 -10.36
CA SER A 313 17.95 25.50 -10.55
C SER A 313 17.34 25.47 -11.96
N VAL A 314 16.03 25.33 -12.07
CA VAL A 314 15.06 26.20 -12.80
C VAL A 314 13.67 25.81 -12.30
#